data_AF-A0A9J7IH93-F1
#
_entry.id   AF-A0A9J7IH93-F1
#
_cell.length_a   1.000
_cell.length_b   1.000
_cell.length_c   1.000
_cell.angle_alpha   90.00
_cell.angle_beta   90.00
_cell.angle_gamma   90.00
#
_symmetry.space_group_name_H-M   'P 1'
#
loop_
_entity.id
_entity.type
_entity.pdbx_description
1 polymer ?
#
loop_
_entity_poly.entity_id
_entity_poly.type
_entity_poly.pdbx_seq_one_letter_code
_entity_poly.pdbx_strand_id
1 'polypeptide(L)'
;MPEQVVKVPRSASPVARAGAGDISERELSRERHNLQLQTTPPARVQPAHPKKQLFSAPVNKFTAKWCGPSPNLERIRSCLDAYANQETPTRRNLLPVLASPSVHGPAEEAAAAKICQFMLVAAWRRRREDVRCLRKTLETQVSYSERLRIQISALKSLLDSDNSKVRLAMRELERLKQLLRDKELEKAVLEREKLALEDDVCAAEDRASEMSIGWRNCRNELDGVRAAAAVSEHALALERAAHSDTLASRDDAYDRLAILEEDLAQHEELLSSAEAEVAALRRETEEKQRLLDVTIEKLAYEEEARSQCSRECAELTARVGAAADETGALRGDLAALRGDLARLQHDLAVTKEQLDWWPRPLTKMLGAARSWFRNPKAVPEAIIWTLIPARHGIP
;
A
#
# COMPACT_ATOMS: atom_id res chain seq x y z
N MET A 1 19.99 -44.69 32.43
CA MET A 1 19.09 -43.52 32.47
C MET A 1 18.27 -43.56 31.19
N PRO A 2 16.95 -43.78 31.25
CA PRO A 2 16.12 -43.92 30.06
C PRO A 2 15.75 -42.53 29.51
N GLU A 3 16.01 -42.32 28.22
CA GLU A 3 15.57 -41.14 27.48
C GLU A 3 14.07 -41.26 27.18
N GLN A 4 13.28 -40.41 27.84
CA GLN A 4 11.86 -40.22 27.53
C GLN A 4 11.73 -39.33 26.29
N VAL A 5 11.43 -39.96 25.16
CA VAL A 5 10.97 -39.28 23.94
C VAL A 5 9.54 -38.79 24.16
N VAL A 6 9.39 -37.49 24.42
CA VAL A 6 8.08 -36.81 24.49
C VAL A 6 7.53 -36.66 23.07
N LYS A 7 6.50 -37.44 22.76
CA LYS A 7 5.75 -37.44 21.50
C LYS A 7 4.75 -36.28 21.52
N VAL A 8 5.03 -35.21 20.78
CA VAL A 8 4.09 -34.09 20.56
C VAL A 8 3.03 -34.51 19.53
N PRO A 9 1.72 -34.41 19.81
CA PRO A 9 0.71 -34.63 18.79
C PRO A 9 0.58 -33.39 17.88
N ARG A 10 0.86 -33.57 16.59
CA ARG A 10 0.52 -32.62 15.53
C ARG A 10 -1.01 -32.59 15.38
N SER A 11 -1.63 -31.50 15.78
CA SER A 11 -3.02 -31.17 15.48
C SER A 11 -3.19 -30.95 13.97
N ALA A 12 -4.04 -31.75 13.35
CA ALA A 12 -4.48 -31.57 11.98
C ALA A 12 -5.40 -30.35 11.88
N SER A 13 -5.08 -29.42 10.98
CA SER A 13 -5.97 -28.34 10.56
C SER A 13 -7.25 -28.90 9.92
N PRO A 14 -8.43 -28.33 10.19
CA PRO A 14 -9.63 -28.69 9.45
C PRO A 14 -9.54 -28.09 8.05
N VAL A 15 -9.68 -28.94 7.04
CA VAL A 15 -9.90 -28.58 5.64
C VAL A 15 -11.23 -27.83 5.56
N ALA A 16 -11.17 -26.55 5.21
CA ALA A 16 -12.33 -25.77 4.84
C ALA A 16 -12.98 -26.38 3.59
N ARG A 17 -14.15 -26.99 3.78
CA ARG A 17 -14.99 -27.46 2.68
C ARG A 17 -15.66 -26.23 2.06
N ALA A 18 -15.03 -25.67 1.03
CA ALA A 18 -15.66 -24.72 0.14
C ALA A 18 -16.82 -25.43 -0.57
N GLY A 19 -18.03 -25.04 -0.22
CA GLY A 19 -19.28 -25.59 -0.74
C GLY A 19 -20.46 -24.69 -0.38
N ALA A 20 -20.26 -23.37 -0.40
CA ALA A 20 -21.35 -22.42 -0.49
C ALA A 20 -21.74 -22.36 -1.98
N GLY A 21 -22.64 -23.25 -2.38
CA GLY A 21 -23.33 -23.09 -3.66
C GLY A 21 -24.14 -21.80 -3.59
N ASP A 22 -23.95 -20.94 -4.58
CA ASP A 22 -24.79 -19.77 -4.82
C ASP A 22 -26.24 -20.24 -5.00
N ILE A 23 -27.00 -20.18 -3.92
CA ILE A 23 -28.46 -20.40 -3.94
C ILE A 23 -29.03 -19.17 -4.65
N SER A 24 -29.23 -19.29 -5.96
CA SER A 24 -29.77 -18.21 -6.77
C SER A 24 -31.08 -17.70 -6.18
N GLU A 25 -31.35 -16.39 -6.25
CA GLU A 25 -32.59 -15.76 -5.75
C GLU A 25 -33.89 -16.43 -6.25
N ARG A 26 -33.81 -17.20 -7.34
CA ARG A 26 -34.91 -18.04 -7.85
C ARG A 26 -35.31 -19.18 -6.92
N GLU A 27 -34.36 -19.78 -6.20
CA GLU A 27 -34.63 -20.90 -5.27
C GLU A 27 -35.20 -20.39 -3.95
N LEU A 28 -34.69 -19.27 -3.41
CA LEU A 28 -35.29 -18.58 -2.26
C LEU A 28 -36.72 -18.07 -2.55
N SER A 29 -37.00 -17.66 -3.78
CA SER A 29 -38.35 -17.26 -4.20
C SER A 29 -39.32 -18.45 -4.26
N ARG A 30 -38.84 -19.64 -4.65
CA ARG A 30 -39.65 -20.87 -4.63
C ARG A 30 -39.92 -21.38 -3.22
N GLU A 31 -38.96 -21.26 -2.30
CA GLU A 31 -39.19 -21.60 -0.88
C GLU A 31 -40.17 -20.64 -0.20
N ARG A 32 -40.10 -19.34 -0.49
CA ARG A 32 -41.09 -18.37 0.00
C ARG A 32 -42.50 -18.66 -0.54
N HIS A 33 -42.62 -19.05 -1.81
CA HIS A 33 -43.92 -19.43 -2.39
C HIS A 33 -44.47 -20.74 -1.78
N ASN A 34 -43.62 -21.72 -1.46
CA ASN A 34 -44.05 -22.95 -0.82
C ASN A 34 -44.43 -22.76 0.67
N LEU A 35 -43.76 -21.86 1.39
CA LEU A 35 -44.14 -21.50 2.75
C LEU A 35 -45.47 -20.71 2.79
N GLN A 36 -45.75 -19.91 1.77
CA GLN A 36 -46.97 -19.10 1.68
C GLN A 36 -48.20 -19.89 1.19
N LEU A 37 -47.99 -21.05 0.55
CA LEU A 37 -49.06 -21.99 0.18
C LEU A 37 -49.40 -23.02 1.28
N GLN A 38 -48.59 -23.13 2.34
CA GLN A 38 -48.89 -23.95 3.53
C GLN A 38 -49.52 -23.17 4.69
N THR A 39 -49.66 -21.85 4.59
CA THR A 39 -50.47 -21.07 5.52
C THR A 39 -51.94 -21.13 5.10
N THR A 40 -52.53 -22.31 5.19
CA THR A 40 -53.98 -22.48 5.23
C THR A 40 -54.48 -21.73 6.48
N PRO A 41 -55.44 -20.79 6.37
CA PRO A 41 -55.98 -20.13 7.54
C PRO A 41 -56.63 -21.19 8.44
N PRO A 42 -56.48 -21.12 9.78
CA PRO A 42 -57.15 -22.05 10.65
C PRO A 42 -58.65 -21.93 10.39
N ALA A 43 -59.25 -23.06 10.03
CA ALA A 43 -60.67 -23.20 9.82
C ALA A 43 -61.41 -22.51 10.97
N ARG A 44 -62.28 -21.58 10.59
CA ARG A 44 -63.24 -20.88 11.42
C ARG A 44 -63.98 -21.93 12.26
N VAL A 45 -63.53 -22.11 13.50
CA VAL A 45 -64.19 -22.98 14.48
C VAL A 45 -65.58 -22.40 14.69
N GLN A 46 -66.59 -23.15 14.27
CA GLN A 46 -67.97 -22.79 14.52
C GLN A 46 -68.20 -22.60 16.03
N PRO A 47 -69.02 -21.62 16.46
CA PRO A 47 -69.40 -21.51 17.85
C PRO A 47 -70.15 -22.78 18.24
N ALA A 48 -69.54 -23.60 19.09
CA ALA A 48 -70.24 -24.69 19.73
C ALA A 48 -71.44 -24.12 20.49
N HIS A 49 -72.62 -24.69 20.21
CA HIS A 49 -73.89 -24.40 20.86
C HIS A 49 -73.77 -24.13 22.37
N PRO A 50 -74.62 -23.26 22.94
CA PRO A 50 -74.60 -22.97 24.37
C PRO A 50 -74.87 -24.26 25.13
N LYS A 51 -73.82 -24.81 25.74
CA LYS A 51 -73.93 -25.88 26.74
C LYS A 51 -74.88 -25.37 27.80
N LYS A 52 -75.98 -26.12 27.97
CA LYS A 52 -76.92 -26.01 29.08
C LYS A 52 -76.12 -25.77 30.35
N GLN A 53 -76.21 -24.56 30.89
CA GLN A 53 -75.80 -24.25 32.25
C GLN A 53 -76.66 -25.13 33.17
N LEU A 54 -76.12 -26.30 33.51
CA LEU A 54 -76.56 -27.02 34.69
C LEU A 54 -76.05 -26.19 35.86
N PHE A 55 -76.93 -25.31 36.35
CA PHE A 55 -76.85 -24.74 37.68
C PHE A 55 -76.68 -25.91 38.65
N SER A 56 -75.44 -26.17 39.02
CA SER A 56 -75.09 -26.99 40.17
C SER A 56 -75.34 -26.10 41.38
N ALA A 57 -76.62 -25.95 41.74
CA ALA A 57 -76.97 -25.63 43.10
C ALA A 57 -76.30 -26.69 43.99
N PRO A 58 -75.51 -26.32 45.00
CA PRO A 58 -75.00 -27.29 45.95
C PRO A 58 -76.21 -27.80 46.72
N VAL A 59 -76.74 -28.93 46.29
CA VAL A 59 -77.74 -29.68 47.03
C VAL A 59 -76.99 -30.32 48.20
N ASN A 60 -76.76 -29.52 49.24
CA ASN A 60 -76.23 -29.93 50.52
C ASN A 60 -77.26 -30.83 51.21
N LYS A 61 -77.35 -32.08 50.77
CA LYS A 61 -78.26 -33.11 51.28
C LYS A 61 -77.75 -33.79 52.57
N PHE A 62 -76.61 -33.37 53.10
CA PHE A 62 -76.02 -33.97 54.31
C PHE A 62 -76.19 -33.14 55.59
N THR A 63 -76.93 -32.04 55.54
CA THR A 63 -77.47 -31.39 56.76
C THR A 63 -78.95 -31.72 56.91
N ALA A 64 -79.31 -33.00 56.86
CA ALA A 64 -80.62 -33.43 57.30
C ALA A 64 -80.70 -33.18 58.82
N LYS A 65 -81.32 -32.06 59.20
CA LYS A 65 -81.92 -31.91 60.54
C LYS A 65 -82.68 -33.21 60.83
N TRP A 66 -82.43 -33.82 61.99
CA TRP A 66 -83.22 -34.93 62.49
C TRP A 66 -84.68 -34.51 62.54
N CYS A 67 -85.43 -34.80 61.47
CA CYS A 67 -86.87 -34.77 61.51
C CYS A 67 -87.29 -35.95 62.39
N GLY A 68 -88.04 -35.65 63.45
CA GLY A 68 -88.59 -36.65 64.36
C GLY A 68 -89.36 -37.74 63.61
N PRO A 69 -89.66 -38.86 64.30
CA PRO A 69 -90.39 -39.98 63.70
C PRO A 69 -91.65 -39.47 63.02
N SER A 70 -91.93 -39.97 61.81
CA SER A 70 -93.09 -39.50 61.04
C SER A 70 -94.37 -39.66 61.87
N PRO A 71 -95.39 -38.78 61.69
CA PRO A 71 -96.63 -38.85 62.47
C PRO A 71 -97.36 -40.19 62.34
N ASN A 72 -97.08 -40.96 61.28
CA ASN A 72 -97.58 -42.33 61.14
C ASN A 72 -96.85 -43.33 62.07
N LEU A 73 -95.55 -43.17 62.30
CA LEU A 73 -94.81 -44.00 63.26
C LEU A 73 -95.20 -43.69 64.71
N GLU A 74 -95.48 -42.42 65.04
CA GLU A 74 -96.04 -42.04 66.35
C GLU A 74 -97.46 -42.59 66.53
N ARG A 75 -98.29 -42.58 65.48
CA ARG A 75 -99.63 -43.16 65.53
C ARG A 75 -99.59 -44.69 65.69
N ILE A 76 -98.66 -45.37 65.03
CA ILE A 76 -98.45 -46.82 65.19
C ILE A 76 -97.91 -47.14 66.60
N ARG A 77 -96.95 -46.36 67.13
CA ARG A 77 -96.50 -46.51 68.52
C ARG A 77 -97.63 -46.30 69.51
N SER A 78 -98.41 -45.23 69.35
CA SER A 78 -99.57 -44.95 70.19
C SER A 78 -100.62 -46.08 70.14
N CYS A 79 -100.87 -46.67 68.97
CA CYS A 79 -101.77 -47.83 68.86
C CYS A 79 -101.19 -49.11 69.50
N LEU A 80 -99.88 -49.31 69.43
CA LEU A 80 -99.20 -50.45 70.08
C LEU A 80 -99.13 -50.28 71.59
N ASP A 81 -98.84 -49.08 72.08
CA ASP A 81 -98.86 -48.73 73.50
C ASP A 81 -100.29 -48.82 74.06
N ALA A 82 -101.31 -48.41 73.29
CA ALA A 82 -102.72 -48.62 73.65
C ALA A 82 -103.12 -50.10 73.67
N TYR A 83 -102.50 -50.95 72.85
CA TYR A 83 -102.69 -52.40 72.90
C TYR A 83 -101.91 -53.08 74.04
N ALA A 84 -100.73 -52.55 74.38
CA ALA A 84 -99.91 -53.05 75.49
C ALA A 84 -100.48 -52.67 76.86
N ASN A 85 -101.14 -51.50 76.95
CA ASN A 85 -101.82 -51.02 78.15
C ASN A 85 -103.29 -51.46 78.23
N GLN A 86 -103.81 -52.17 77.22
CA GLN A 86 -105.04 -52.94 77.41
C GLN A 86 -104.70 -54.12 78.33
N GLU A 87 -105.01 -53.96 79.61
CA GLU A 87 -105.14 -55.07 80.54
C GLU A 87 -105.97 -56.15 79.85
N THR A 88 -105.31 -57.24 79.44
CA THR A 88 -106.00 -58.46 79.04
C THR A 88 -106.96 -58.80 80.16
N PRO A 89 -108.28 -58.90 79.94
CA PRO A 89 -109.20 -59.19 81.02
C PRO A 89 -108.79 -60.52 81.61
N THR A 90 -108.33 -60.46 82.86
CA THR A 90 -107.99 -61.61 83.68
C THR A 90 -109.12 -62.60 83.55
N ARG A 91 -108.79 -63.73 82.94
CA ARG A 91 -109.64 -64.87 82.68
C ARG A 91 -110.01 -65.52 84.01
N ARG A 92 -110.92 -64.90 84.75
CA ARG A 92 -111.62 -65.41 85.93
C ARG A 92 -112.65 -64.35 86.30
N ASN A 93 -113.88 -64.56 85.87
CA ASN A 93 -115.11 -64.30 86.61
C ASN A 93 -116.28 -64.55 85.66
N LEU A 94 -116.88 -65.72 85.84
CA LEU A 94 -118.32 -65.98 85.74
C LEU A 94 -119.03 -65.19 84.62
N LEU A 95 -119.05 -65.77 83.42
CA LEU A 95 -120.16 -65.51 82.51
C LEU A 95 -121.44 -65.76 83.32
N PRO A 96 -122.34 -64.77 83.47
CA PRO A 96 -123.66 -65.04 84.00
C PRO A 96 -124.33 -65.93 82.96
N VAL A 97 -124.33 -67.24 83.23
CA VAL A 97 -125.30 -68.16 82.67
C VAL A 97 -126.63 -67.58 83.15
N LEU A 98 -127.27 -66.80 82.28
CA LEU A 98 -128.68 -66.47 82.37
C LEU A 98 -129.41 -67.81 82.42
N ALA A 99 -129.61 -68.31 83.64
CA ALA A 99 -130.52 -69.38 83.94
C ALA A 99 -131.92 -68.84 83.63
N SER A 100 -132.37 -69.05 82.40
CA SER A 100 -133.79 -68.93 82.08
C SER A 100 -134.53 -70.05 82.83
N PRO A 101 -135.67 -69.76 83.48
CA PRO A 101 -136.35 -70.74 84.31
C PRO A 101 -137.02 -71.80 83.44
N SER A 102 -136.71 -73.07 83.74
CA SER A 102 -137.66 -74.19 83.78
C SER A 102 -138.81 -74.15 82.76
N VAL A 103 -138.61 -74.74 81.58
CA VAL A 103 -139.17 -76.06 81.18
C VAL A 103 -138.35 -76.52 79.97
N HIS A 104 -137.07 -76.88 80.18
CA HIS A 104 -136.31 -77.53 79.12
C HIS A 104 -136.60 -79.02 79.18
N GLY A 105 -137.41 -79.52 78.25
CA GLY A 105 -137.41 -80.96 77.99
C GLY A 105 -135.98 -81.40 77.67
N PRO A 106 -135.61 -82.68 77.86
CA PRO A 106 -134.27 -83.18 77.51
C PRO A 106 -133.86 -82.82 76.05
N ALA A 107 -134.84 -82.52 75.19
CA ALA A 107 -134.64 -82.00 73.85
C ALA A 107 -134.07 -80.57 73.77
N GLU A 108 -134.44 -79.65 74.66
CA GLU A 108 -134.00 -78.24 74.64
C GLU A 108 -132.59 -78.08 75.23
N GLU A 109 -132.25 -78.79 76.30
CA GLU A 109 -130.87 -78.86 76.80
C GLU A 109 -129.94 -79.50 75.78
N ALA A 110 -130.40 -80.56 75.11
CA ALA A 110 -129.66 -81.17 74.00
C ALA A 110 -129.51 -80.20 72.80
N ALA A 111 -130.50 -79.35 72.53
CA ALA A 111 -130.42 -78.32 71.49
C ALA A 111 -129.46 -77.19 71.88
N ALA A 112 -129.52 -76.69 73.12
CA ALA A 112 -128.61 -75.68 73.65
C ALA A 112 -127.16 -76.20 73.69
N ALA A 113 -126.93 -77.45 74.10
CA ALA A 113 -125.62 -78.09 74.05
C ALA A 113 -125.10 -78.19 72.60
N LYS A 114 -125.96 -78.55 71.64
CA LYS A 114 -125.61 -78.56 70.20
C LYS A 114 -125.28 -77.15 69.69
N ILE A 115 -126.03 -76.12 70.09
CA ILE A 115 -125.78 -74.72 69.71
C ILE A 115 -124.47 -74.21 70.33
N CYS A 116 -124.22 -74.46 71.61
CA CYS A 116 -122.96 -74.11 72.28
C CYS A 116 -121.77 -74.82 71.64
N GLN A 117 -121.90 -76.11 71.33
CA GLN A 117 -120.88 -76.88 70.62
C GLN A 117 -120.64 -76.33 69.21
N PHE A 118 -121.69 -75.98 68.48
CA PHE A 118 -121.59 -75.33 67.18
C PHE A 118 -120.90 -73.96 67.28
N MET A 119 -121.29 -73.12 68.23
CA MET A 119 -120.69 -71.80 68.46
C MET A 119 -119.21 -71.91 68.84
N LEU A 120 -118.83 -72.85 69.71
CA LEU A 120 -117.44 -73.11 70.06
C LEU A 120 -116.64 -73.58 68.85
N VAL A 121 -117.19 -74.49 68.04
CA VAL A 121 -116.55 -74.96 66.81
C VAL A 121 -116.44 -73.83 65.78
N ALA A 122 -117.46 -72.98 65.63
CA ALA A 122 -117.45 -71.83 64.73
C ALA A 122 -116.43 -70.76 65.18
N ALA A 123 -116.37 -70.44 66.47
CA ALA A 123 -115.39 -69.53 67.05
C ALA A 123 -113.97 -70.07 66.93
N TRP A 124 -113.77 -71.37 67.17
CA TRP A 124 -112.48 -72.04 66.97
C TRP A 124 -112.05 -72.02 65.50
N ARG A 125 -112.96 -72.32 64.56
CA ARG A 125 -112.71 -72.23 63.12
C ARG A 125 -112.34 -70.81 62.69
N ARG A 126 -113.08 -69.80 63.14
CA ARG A 126 -112.81 -68.38 62.87
C ARG A 126 -111.44 -67.98 63.39
N ARG A 127 -111.12 -68.29 64.65
CA ARG A 127 -109.81 -68.00 65.24
C ARG A 127 -108.68 -68.73 64.51
N ARG A 128 -108.90 -69.97 64.06
CA ARG A 128 -107.93 -70.71 63.25
C ARG A 128 -107.70 -70.05 61.89
N GLU A 129 -108.75 -69.52 61.27
CA GLU A 129 -108.64 -68.73 60.03
C GLU A 129 -107.88 -67.43 60.26
N ASP A 130 -108.20 -66.69 61.33
CA ASP A 130 -107.49 -65.46 61.70
C ASP A 130 -106.00 -65.72 61.95
N VAL A 131 -105.67 -66.78 62.70
CA VAL A 131 -104.27 -67.20 62.92
C VAL A 131 -103.60 -67.59 61.60
N ARG A 132 -104.30 -68.26 60.68
CA ARG A 132 -103.76 -68.60 59.35
C ARG A 132 -103.51 -67.33 58.53
N CYS A 133 -104.44 -66.37 58.55
CA CYS A 133 -104.32 -65.09 57.87
C CYS A 133 -103.16 -64.24 58.43
N LEU A 134 -103.04 -64.18 59.75
CA LEU A 134 -101.93 -63.50 60.44
C LEU A 134 -100.59 -64.16 60.12
N ARG A 135 -100.52 -65.49 60.12
CA ARG A 135 -99.30 -66.23 59.73
C ARG A 135 -98.89 -65.92 58.30
N LYS A 136 -99.84 -65.96 57.36
CA LYS A 136 -99.60 -65.62 55.95
C LYS A 136 -99.14 -64.16 55.80
N THR A 137 -99.76 -63.25 56.54
CA THR A 137 -99.34 -61.83 56.57
C THR A 137 -97.92 -61.69 57.11
N LEU A 138 -97.59 -62.35 58.22
CA LEU A 138 -96.25 -62.34 58.79
C LEU A 138 -95.22 -62.91 57.83
N GLU A 139 -95.50 -64.02 57.16
CA GLU A 139 -94.63 -64.61 56.13
C GLU A 139 -94.39 -63.62 54.97
N THR A 140 -95.43 -62.93 54.50
CA THR A 140 -95.25 -61.88 53.48
C THR A 140 -94.39 -60.73 54.00
N GLN A 141 -94.61 -60.26 55.23
CA GLN A 141 -93.81 -59.19 55.84
C GLN A 141 -92.34 -59.61 56.02
N VAL A 142 -92.06 -60.83 56.46
CA VAL A 142 -90.71 -61.38 56.55
C VAL A 142 -90.08 -61.42 55.15
N SER A 143 -90.81 -61.85 54.11
CA SER A 143 -90.31 -61.86 52.73
C SER A 143 -89.99 -60.45 52.20
N TYR A 144 -90.81 -59.44 52.55
CA TYR A 144 -90.52 -58.04 52.20
C TYR A 144 -89.33 -57.50 52.98
N SER A 145 -89.20 -57.84 54.26
CA SER A 145 -88.06 -57.45 55.08
C SER A 145 -86.75 -58.04 54.54
N GLU A 146 -86.77 -59.28 54.05
CA GLU A 146 -85.61 -59.91 53.43
C GLU A 146 -85.25 -59.26 52.10
N ARG A 147 -86.23 -58.99 51.24
CA ARG A 147 -86.00 -58.22 50.01
C ARG A 147 -85.39 -56.84 50.28
N LEU A 148 -85.89 -56.14 51.30
CA LEU A 148 -85.34 -54.85 51.73
C LEU A 148 -83.90 -55.00 52.24
N ARG A 149 -83.59 -56.04 53.03
CA ARG A 149 -82.22 -56.33 53.48
C ARG A 149 -81.28 -56.53 52.30
N ILE A 150 -81.68 -57.33 51.30
CA ILE A 150 -80.89 -57.56 50.08
C ILE A 150 -80.68 -56.25 49.31
N GLN A 151 -81.73 -55.45 49.13
CA GLN A 151 -81.63 -54.14 48.45
C GLN A 151 -80.68 -53.20 49.19
N ILE A 152 -80.77 -53.11 50.52
CA ILE A 152 -79.87 -52.28 51.34
C ILE A 152 -78.42 -52.76 51.18
N SER A 153 -78.16 -54.06 51.22
CA SER A 153 -76.82 -54.63 51.03
C SER A 153 -76.25 -54.32 49.64
N ALA A 154 -77.07 -54.43 48.58
CA ALA A 154 -76.67 -54.08 47.23
C ALA A 154 -76.33 -52.58 47.09
N LEU A 155 -77.17 -51.70 47.66
CA LEU A 155 -76.92 -50.26 47.67
C LEU A 155 -75.65 -49.89 48.46
N LYS A 156 -75.39 -50.56 49.59
CA LYS A 156 -74.14 -50.38 50.35
C LYS A 156 -72.91 -50.78 49.52
N SER A 157 -72.95 -51.95 48.88
CA SER A 157 -71.85 -52.40 48.03
C SER A 157 -71.60 -51.45 46.85
N LEU A 158 -72.66 -50.91 46.25
CA LEU A 158 -72.54 -49.92 45.18
C LEU A 158 -71.91 -48.62 45.71
N LEU A 159 -72.36 -48.14 46.86
CA LEU A 159 -71.81 -46.95 47.51
C LEU A 159 -70.33 -47.13 47.87
N ASP A 160 -69.93 -48.30 48.38
CA ASP A 160 -68.53 -48.61 48.70
C ASP A 160 -67.65 -48.68 47.44
N SER A 161 -68.18 -49.25 46.34
CA SER A 161 -67.53 -49.25 45.03
C SER A 161 -67.33 -47.83 44.52
N ASP A 162 -68.35 -46.99 44.54
CA ASP A 162 -68.27 -45.60 44.07
C ASP A 162 -67.35 -44.76 44.96
N ASN A 163 -67.37 -44.97 46.28
CA ASN A 163 -66.40 -44.36 47.20
C ASN A 163 -64.96 -44.75 46.88
N SER A 164 -64.71 -46.00 46.47
CA SER A 164 -63.38 -46.44 46.04
C SER A 164 -62.93 -45.76 44.74
N LYS A 165 -63.84 -45.59 43.77
CA LYS A 165 -63.58 -44.86 42.52
C LYS A 165 -63.30 -43.39 42.78
N VAL A 166 -64.05 -42.74 43.68
CA VAL A 166 -63.80 -41.35 44.09
C VAL A 166 -62.42 -41.21 44.72
N ARG A 167 -62.01 -42.12 45.60
CA ARG A 167 -60.65 -42.09 46.18
C ARG A 167 -59.56 -42.25 45.13
N LEU A 168 -59.75 -43.10 44.13
CA LEU A 168 -58.80 -43.24 43.01
C LEU A 168 -58.75 -41.97 42.16
N ALA A 169 -59.90 -41.39 41.83
CA ALA A 169 -59.99 -40.14 41.08
C ALA A 169 -59.32 -38.97 41.83
N MET A 170 -59.47 -38.89 43.16
CA MET A 170 -58.77 -37.89 43.98
C MET A 170 -57.26 -38.09 43.93
N ARG A 171 -56.75 -39.32 44.11
CA ARG A 171 -55.30 -39.58 43.99
C ARG A 171 -54.74 -39.21 42.62
N GLU A 172 -55.48 -39.51 41.56
CA GLU A 172 -55.08 -39.15 40.20
C GLU A 172 -55.11 -37.63 39.98
N LEU A 173 -56.10 -36.93 40.53
CA LEU A 173 -56.16 -35.47 40.53
C LEU A 173 -54.96 -34.85 41.28
N GLU A 174 -54.60 -35.37 42.45
CA GLU A 174 -53.40 -34.95 43.18
C GLU A 174 -52.10 -35.24 42.39
N ARG A 175 -52.02 -36.38 41.71
CA ARG A 175 -50.88 -36.71 40.82
C ARG A 175 -50.78 -35.72 39.65
N LEU A 176 -51.90 -35.40 39.00
CA LEU A 176 -51.94 -34.43 37.90
C LEU A 176 -51.62 -33.01 38.37
N LYS A 177 -52.08 -32.60 39.55
CA LYS A 177 -51.69 -31.33 40.17
C LYS A 177 -50.18 -31.27 40.44
N GLN A 178 -49.58 -32.37 40.88
CA GLN A 178 -48.12 -32.42 41.06
C GLN A 178 -47.39 -32.26 39.72
N LEU A 179 -47.80 -33.02 38.70
CA LEU A 179 -47.21 -32.91 37.36
C LEU A 179 -47.35 -31.51 36.76
N LEU A 180 -48.49 -30.85 36.98
CA LEU A 180 -48.69 -29.48 36.53
C LEU A 180 -47.71 -28.52 37.21
N ARG A 181 -47.52 -28.64 38.53
CA ARG A 181 -46.52 -27.85 39.27
C ARG A 181 -45.09 -28.10 38.80
N ASP A 182 -44.73 -29.36 38.56
CA ASP A 182 -43.42 -29.73 38.05
C ASP A 182 -43.17 -29.10 36.65
N LYS A 183 -44.20 -29.09 35.79
CA LYS A 183 -44.13 -28.46 34.47
C LYS A 183 -44.07 -26.93 34.51
N GLU A 184 -44.73 -26.29 35.48
CA GLU A 184 -44.60 -24.85 35.71
C GLU A 184 -43.18 -24.48 36.16
N LEU A 185 -42.55 -25.30 37.01
CA LEU A 185 -41.16 -25.12 37.41
C LEU A 185 -40.19 -25.31 36.23
N GLU A 186 -40.37 -26.35 35.43
CA GLU A 186 -39.58 -26.59 34.21
C GLU A 186 -39.70 -25.42 33.22
N LYS A 187 -40.93 -24.92 33.00
CA LYS A 187 -41.19 -23.73 32.17
C LYS A 187 -40.44 -22.51 32.69
N ALA A 188 -40.45 -22.27 34.01
CA ALA A 188 -39.76 -21.15 34.62
C ALA A 188 -38.22 -21.26 34.49
N VAL A 189 -37.66 -22.48 34.51
CA VAL A 189 -36.23 -22.70 34.25
C VAL A 189 -35.90 -22.40 32.79
N LEU A 190 -36.68 -22.94 31.85
CA LEU A 190 -36.48 -22.71 30.41
C LEU A 190 -36.62 -21.22 30.05
N GLU A 191 -37.53 -20.48 30.67
CA GLU A 191 -37.66 -19.03 30.47
C GLU A 191 -36.42 -18.27 30.94
N ARG A 192 -35.81 -18.68 32.06
CA ARG A 192 -34.54 -18.07 32.55
C ARG A 192 -33.37 -18.40 31.63
N GLU A 193 -33.24 -19.66 31.21
CA GLU A 193 -32.19 -20.09 30.27
C GLU A 193 -32.34 -19.41 28.91
N LYS A 194 -33.58 -19.24 28.42
CA LYS A 194 -33.87 -18.49 27.20
C LYS A 194 -33.38 -17.05 27.31
N LEU A 195 -33.71 -16.36 28.40
CA LEU A 195 -33.27 -14.98 28.62
C LEU A 195 -31.74 -14.89 28.70
N ALA A 196 -31.09 -15.81 29.41
CA ALA A 196 -29.64 -15.86 29.49
C ALA A 196 -28.98 -16.08 28.10
N LEU A 197 -29.56 -16.94 27.26
CA LEU A 197 -29.09 -17.14 25.89
C LEU A 197 -29.33 -15.92 25.00
N GLU A 198 -30.45 -15.21 25.18
CA GLU A 198 -30.72 -13.93 24.48
C GLU A 198 -29.65 -12.89 24.85
N ASP A 199 -29.30 -12.77 26.13
CA ASP A 199 -28.23 -11.89 26.60
C ASP A 199 -26.86 -12.28 26.02
N ASP A 200 -26.53 -13.57 25.99
CA ASP A 200 -25.27 -14.08 25.42
C ASP A 200 -25.18 -13.82 23.91
N VAL A 201 -26.29 -13.95 23.18
CA VAL A 201 -26.38 -13.63 21.75
C VAL A 201 -26.15 -12.13 21.53
N CYS A 202 -26.84 -11.26 22.26
CA CYS A 202 -26.62 -9.81 22.18
C CYS A 202 -25.15 -9.46 22.46
N ALA A 203 -24.55 -10.03 23.51
CA ALA A 203 -23.14 -9.81 23.82
C ALA A 203 -22.18 -10.33 22.74
N ALA A 204 -22.55 -11.42 22.03
CA ALA A 204 -21.77 -11.94 20.91
C ALA A 204 -21.89 -11.04 19.66
N GLU A 205 -23.07 -10.48 19.39
CA GLU A 205 -23.30 -9.52 18.30
C GLU A 205 -22.54 -8.21 18.52
N ASP A 206 -22.50 -7.70 19.76
CA ASP A 206 -21.71 -6.53 20.12
C ASP A 206 -20.22 -6.76 19.89
N ARG A 207 -19.68 -7.90 20.38
CA ARG A 207 -18.27 -8.29 20.13
C ARG A 207 -17.97 -8.45 18.64
N ALA A 208 -18.88 -9.03 17.87
CA ALA A 208 -18.72 -9.17 16.42
C ALA A 208 -18.71 -7.81 15.71
N SER A 209 -19.55 -6.88 16.17
CA SER A 209 -19.61 -5.51 15.65
C SER A 209 -18.34 -4.73 15.96
N GLU A 210 -17.83 -4.82 17.19
CA GLU A 210 -16.55 -4.24 17.59
C GLU A 210 -15.38 -4.78 16.75
N MET A 211 -15.31 -6.11 16.57
CA MET A 211 -14.29 -6.72 15.71
C MET A 211 -14.42 -6.22 14.27
N SER A 212 -15.63 -6.14 13.71
CA SER A 212 -15.88 -5.64 12.35
C SER A 212 -15.45 -4.17 12.17
N ILE A 213 -15.68 -3.33 13.18
CA ILE A 213 -15.19 -1.94 13.20
C ILE A 213 -13.65 -1.95 13.24
N GLY A 214 -13.05 -2.75 14.13
CA GLY A 214 -11.59 -2.90 14.23
C GLY A 214 -10.95 -3.32 12.92
N TRP A 215 -11.49 -4.35 12.25
CA TRP A 215 -11.04 -4.80 10.94
C TRP A 215 -11.12 -3.71 9.86
N ARG A 216 -12.20 -2.93 9.85
CA ARG A 216 -12.35 -1.80 8.91
C ARG A 216 -11.33 -0.70 9.19
N ASN A 217 -11.08 -0.37 10.45
CA ASN A 217 -10.08 0.63 10.84
C ASN A 217 -8.68 0.18 10.42
N CYS A 218 -8.27 -1.06 10.75
CA CYS A 218 -6.99 -1.61 10.32
C CYS A 218 -6.83 -1.62 8.80
N ARG A 219 -7.90 -1.93 8.04
CA ARG A 219 -7.87 -1.84 6.58
C ARG A 219 -7.64 -0.41 6.11
N ASN A 220 -8.38 0.56 6.65
CA ASN A 220 -8.23 1.97 6.29
C ASN A 220 -6.82 2.50 6.61
N GLU A 221 -6.25 2.10 7.75
CA GLU A 221 -4.86 2.43 8.10
C GLU A 221 -3.86 1.83 7.12
N LEU A 222 -4.02 0.55 6.75
CA LEU A 222 -3.17 -0.10 5.74
C LEU A 222 -3.27 0.58 4.38
N ASP A 223 -4.47 0.94 3.94
CA ASP A 223 -4.68 1.65 2.67
C ASP A 223 -4.09 3.07 2.73
N GLY A 224 -4.16 3.74 3.89
CA GLY A 224 -3.48 5.01 4.14
C GLY A 224 -1.95 4.89 4.06
N VAL A 225 -1.36 3.87 4.67
CA VAL A 225 0.08 3.58 4.58
C VAL A 225 0.50 3.27 3.15
N ARG A 226 -0.30 2.49 2.40
CA ARG A 226 -0.04 2.20 0.99
C ARG A 226 -0.07 3.45 0.12
N ALA A 227 -1.04 4.34 0.34
CA ALA A 227 -1.12 5.61 -0.37
C ALA A 227 0.12 6.49 -0.06
N ALA A 228 0.52 6.60 1.21
CA ALA A 228 1.72 7.33 1.61
C ALA A 228 3.01 6.74 1.01
N ALA A 229 3.12 5.41 0.96
CA ALA A 229 4.23 4.72 0.32
C ALA A 229 4.28 5.03 -1.18
N ALA A 230 3.15 4.97 -1.89
CA ALA A 230 3.08 5.29 -3.32
C ALA A 230 3.49 6.75 -3.62
N VAL A 231 3.07 7.71 -2.77
CA VAL A 231 3.51 9.11 -2.89
C VAL A 231 5.02 9.24 -2.66
N SER A 232 5.56 8.52 -1.67
CA SER A 232 7.00 8.54 -1.37
C SER A 232 7.83 7.92 -2.49
N GLU A 233 7.38 6.81 -3.08
CA GLU A 233 8.01 6.19 -4.24
C GLU A 233 8.00 7.11 -5.46
N HIS A 234 6.88 7.81 -5.69
CA HIS A 234 6.80 8.80 -6.77
C HIS A 234 7.75 9.97 -6.55
N ALA A 235 7.85 10.50 -5.33
CA ALA A 235 8.80 11.56 -4.98
C ALA A 235 10.25 11.10 -5.21
N LEU A 236 10.63 9.89 -4.77
CA LEU A 236 11.94 9.32 -5.02
C LEU A 236 12.22 9.12 -6.52
N ALA A 237 11.21 8.76 -7.31
CA ALA A 237 11.35 8.65 -8.76
C ALA A 237 11.63 10.02 -9.40
N LEU A 238 10.95 11.08 -8.97
CA LEU A 238 11.21 12.44 -9.42
C LEU A 238 12.60 12.92 -9.02
N GLU A 239 13.04 12.66 -7.78
CA GLU A 239 14.41 12.99 -7.35
C GLU A 239 15.46 12.25 -8.16
N ARG A 240 15.25 10.96 -8.46
CA ARG A 240 16.15 10.18 -9.31
C ARG A 240 16.22 10.74 -10.74
N ALA A 241 15.08 11.15 -11.31
CA ALA A 241 15.03 11.76 -12.63
C ALA A 241 15.75 13.13 -12.64
N ALA A 242 15.49 13.99 -11.64
CA ALA A 242 16.19 15.25 -11.50
C ALA A 242 17.70 15.04 -11.34
N HIS A 243 18.12 14.04 -10.56
CA HIS A 243 19.53 13.70 -10.42
C HIS A 243 20.15 13.25 -11.74
N SER A 244 19.49 12.39 -12.52
CA SER A 244 20.00 12.00 -13.84
C SER A 244 20.12 13.18 -14.80
N ASP A 245 19.18 14.12 -14.77
CA ASP A 245 19.23 15.33 -15.60
C ASP A 245 20.41 16.24 -15.21
N THR A 246 20.70 16.35 -13.90
CA THR A 246 21.88 17.10 -13.42
C THR A 246 23.19 16.44 -13.84
N LEU A 247 23.25 15.11 -13.85
CA LEU A 247 24.43 14.38 -14.33
C LEU A 247 24.62 14.58 -15.84
N ALA A 248 23.55 14.45 -16.63
CA ALA A 248 23.60 14.72 -18.07
C ALA A 248 24.06 16.16 -18.35
N SER A 249 23.51 17.14 -17.65
CA SER A 249 23.91 18.55 -17.79
C SER A 249 25.38 18.80 -17.43
N ARG A 250 25.90 18.07 -16.43
CA ARG A 250 27.31 18.11 -16.03
C ARG A 250 28.20 17.49 -17.09
N ASP A 251 27.81 16.34 -17.63
CA ASP A 251 28.57 15.63 -18.66
C ASP A 251 28.62 16.47 -19.94
N ASP A 252 27.49 17.09 -20.36
CA ASP A 252 27.44 18.07 -21.46
C ASP A 252 28.34 19.30 -21.21
N ALA A 253 28.53 19.71 -19.96
CA ALA A 253 29.42 20.80 -19.61
C ALA A 253 30.90 20.38 -19.71
N TYR A 254 31.22 19.15 -19.31
CA TYR A 254 32.57 18.59 -19.49
C TYR A 254 32.91 18.38 -20.96
N ASP A 255 31.97 17.90 -21.77
CA ASP A 255 32.18 17.75 -23.22
C ASP A 255 32.46 19.11 -23.88
N ARG A 256 31.73 20.16 -23.47
CA ARG A 256 32.01 21.54 -23.92
C ARG A 256 33.36 22.06 -23.46
N LEU A 257 33.77 21.76 -22.22
CA LEU A 257 35.09 22.14 -21.73
C LEU A 257 36.20 21.42 -22.52
N ALA A 258 36.03 20.13 -22.82
CA ALA A 258 37.00 19.37 -23.63
C ALA A 258 37.17 19.99 -25.02
N ILE A 259 36.08 20.40 -25.69
CA ILE A 259 36.15 21.11 -26.97
C ILE A 259 36.92 22.43 -26.82
N LEU A 260 36.64 23.21 -25.78
CA LEU A 260 37.34 24.48 -25.54
C LEU A 260 38.82 24.28 -25.20
N GLU A 261 39.18 23.20 -24.50
CA GLU A 261 40.57 22.82 -24.23
C GLU A 261 41.29 22.43 -25.53
N GLU A 262 40.64 21.69 -26.43
CA GLU A 262 41.18 21.39 -27.76
C GLU A 262 41.36 22.66 -28.61
N ASP A 263 40.37 23.56 -28.65
CA ASP A 263 40.45 24.83 -29.36
C ASP A 263 41.57 25.72 -28.78
N LEU A 264 41.72 25.75 -27.45
CA LEU A 264 42.80 26.48 -26.78
C LEU A 264 44.17 25.90 -27.15
N ALA A 265 44.32 24.58 -27.16
CA ALA A 265 45.55 23.93 -27.59
C ALA A 265 45.89 24.25 -29.06
N GLN A 266 44.88 24.26 -29.95
CA GLN A 266 45.06 24.70 -31.34
C GLN A 266 45.50 26.16 -31.44
N HIS A 267 44.91 27.06 -30.66
CA HIS A 267 45.31 28.46 -30.61
C HIS A 267 46.73 28.66 -30.05
N GLU A 268 47.13 27.91 -29.03
CA GLU A 268 48.49 27.90 -28.51
C GLU A 268 49.50 27.43 -29.56
N GLU A 269 49.17 26.39 -30.34
CA GLU A 269 50.00 25.93 -31.45
C GLU A 269 50.14 27.03 -32.53
N LEU A 270 49.02 27.63 -32.94
CA LEU A 270 49.02 28.74 -33.91
C LEU A 270 49.84 29.95 -33.41
N LEU A 271 49.72 30.29 -32.13
CA LEU A 271 50.52 31.35 -31.51
C LEU A 271 52.01 31.00 -31.52
N SER A 272 52.37 29.78 -31.14
CA SER A 272 53.77 29.31 -31.16
C SER A 272 54.37 29.33 -32.56
N SER A 273 53.57 28.96 -33.58
CA SER A 273 53.95 29.04 -34.99
C SER A 273 54.17 30.48 -35.43
N ALA A 274 53.23 31.38 -35.12
CA ALA A 274 53.33 32.80 -35.42
C ALA A 274 54.54 33.46 -34.72
N GLU A 275 54.81 33.11 -33.46
CA GLU A 275 55.99 33.56 -32.73
C GLU A 275 57.29 33.06 -33.39
N ALA A 276 57.32 31.81 -33.85
CA ALA A 276 58.45 31.25 -34.58
C ALA A 276 58.68 31.97 -35.93
N GLU A 277 57.61 32.28 -36.67
CA GLU A 277 57.67 33.09 -37.90
C GLU A 277 58.18 34.50 -37.63
N VAL A 278 57.67 35.18 -36.60
CA VAL A 278 58.16 36.51 -36.19
C VAL A 278 59.64 36.44 -35.82
N ALA A 279 60.08 35.40 -35.10
CA ALA A 279 61.48 35.20 -34.78
C ALA A 279 62.34 34.96 -36.04
N ALA A 280 61.85 34.20 -37.02
CA ALA A 280 62.52 34.01 -38.30
C ALA A 280 62.64 35.31 -39.09
N LEU A 281 61.55 36.08 -39.20
CA LEU A 281 61.54 37.38 -39.85
C LEU A 281 62.49 38.36 -39.14
N ARG A 282 62.56 38.36 -37.80
CA ARG A 282 63.54 39.16 -37.05
C ARG A 282 64.97 38.79 -37.43
N ARG A 283 65.31 37.50 -37.47
CA ARG A 283 66.64 37.04 -37.91
C ARG A 283 66.96 37.47 -39.34
N GLU A 284 66.00 37.34 -40.27
CA GLU A 284 66.17 37.82 -41.64
C GLU A 284 66.39 39.33 -41.70
N THR A 285 65.65 40.11 -40.92
CA THR A 285 65.83 41.57 -40.87
C THR A 285 67.20 41.95 -40.30
N GLU A 286 67.68 41.24 -39.27
CA GLU A 286 69.02 41.43 -38.72
C GLU A 286 70.11 41.05 -39.73
N GLU A 287 69.93 39.96 -40.47
CA GLU A 287 70.86 39.53 -41.51
C GLU A 287 70.88 40.52 -42.68
N LYS A 288 69.72 40.97 -43.15
CA LYS A 288 69.60 42.04 -44.15
C LYS A 288 70.24 43.34 -43.65
N GLN A 289 70.06 43.68 -42.38
CA GLN A 289 70.70 44.85 -41.78
C GLN A 289 72.23 44.71 -41.75
N ARG A 290 72.76 43.56 -41.33
CA ARG A 290 74.21 43.27 -41.39
C ARG A 290 74.76 43.35 -42.81
N LEU A 291 74.02 42.81 -43.79
CA LEU A 291 74.40 42.91 -45.21
C LEU A 291 74.42 44.36 -45.68
N LEU A 292 73.42 45.17 -45.30
CA LEU A 292 73.40 46.59 -45.58
C LEU A 292 74.62 47.29 -44.96
N ASP A 293 74.92 47.04 -43.69
CA ASP A 293 76.07 47.61 -43.01
C ASP A 293 77.39 47.26 -43.74
N VAL A 294 77.58 45.99 -44.12
CA VAL A 294 78.74 45.55 -44.93
C VAL A 294 78.78 46.24 -46.30
N THR A 295 77.64 46.44 -46.96
CA THR A 295 77.62 47.17 -48.24
C THR A 295 77.93 48.64 -48.08
N ILE A 296 77.50 49.27 -46.99
CA ILE A 296 77.84 50.66 -46.66
C ILE A 296 79.35 50.77 -46.41
N GLU A 297 79.94 49.85 -45.64
CA GLU A 297 81.39 49.80 -45.42
C GLU A 297 82.17 49.61 -46.74
N LYS A 298 81.72 48.70 -47.61
CA LYS A 298 82.32 48.50 -48.95
C LYS A 298 82.21 49.74 -49.83
N LEU A 299 81.05 50.40 -49.81
CA LEU A 299 80.85 51.64 -50.57
C LEU A 299 81.78 52.74 -50.06
N ALA A 300 81.89 52.91 -48.73
CA ALA A 300 82.81 53.87 -48.14
C ALA A 300 84.27 53.58 -48.54
N TYR A 301 84.69 52.32 -48.52
CA TYR A 301 86.02 51.90 -48.98
C TYR A 301 86.23 52.19 -50.48
N GLU A 302 85.24 51.93 -51.33
CA GLU A 302 85.28 52.25 -52.76
C GLU A 302 85.32 53.77 -53.01
N GLU A 303 84.57 54.57 -52.25
CA GLU A 303 84.60 56.03 -52.32
C GLU A 303 85.97 56.58 -51.91
N GLU A 304 86.56 56.04 -50.83
CA GLU A 304 87.93 56.37 -50.43
C GLU A 304 88.95 55.99 -51.50
N ALA A 305 88.86 54.78 -52.08
CA ALA A 305 89.74 54.34 -53.17
C ALA A 305 89.60 55.21 -54.43
N ARG A 306 88.38 55.60 -54.81
CA ARG A 306 88.14 56.54 -55.93
C ARG A 306 88.71 57.92 -55.62
N SER A 307 88.60 58.40 -54.38
CA SER A 307 89.18 59.68 -53.98
C SER A 307 90.71 59.66 -54.07
N GLN A 308 91.35 58.55 -53.70
CA GLN A 308 92.79 58.35 -53.83
C GLN A 308 93.21 58.30 -55.30
N CYS A 309 92.54 57.49 -56.12
CA CYS A 309 92.80 57.37 -57.55
C CYS A 309 92.57 58.70 -58.29
N SER A 310 91.57 59.49 -57.88
CA SER A 310 91.35 60.84 -58.41
C SER A 310 92.47 61.81 -58.03
N ARG A 311 93.05 61.70 -56.82
CA ARG A 311 94.21 62.50 -56.41
C ARG A 311 95.45 62.12 -57.23
N GLU A 312 95.70 60.83 -57.39
CA GLU A 312 96.80 60.31 -58.20
C GLU A 312 96.68 60.72 -59.67
N CYS A 313 95.48 60.69 -60.24
CA CYS A 313 95.24 61.18 -61.60
C CYS A 313 95.47 62.70 -61.72
N ALA A 314 95.08 63.49 -60.72
CA ALA A 314 95.36 64.94 -60.69
C ALA A 314 96.87 65.22 -60.60
N GLU A 315 97.60 64.44 -59.81
CA GLU A 315 99.06 64.53 -59.69
C GLU A 315 99.77 64.12 -60.98
N LEU A 316 99.36 63.02 -61.61
CA LEU A 316 99.87 62.61 -62.93
C LEU A 316 99.57 63.64 -64.01
N THR A 317 98.37 64.23 -64.01
CA THR A 317 98.01 65.30 -64.95
C THR A 317 98.89 66.53 -64.76
N ALA A 318 99.19 66.91 -63.51
CA ALA A 318 100.13 68.00 -63.22
C ALA A 318 101.56 67.70 -63.70
N ARG A 319 102.03 66.44 -63.53
CA ARG A 319 103.34 66.00 -64.04
C ARG A 319 103.41 66.01 -65.57
N VAL A 320 102.35 65.56 -66.25
CA VAL A 320 102.26 65.62 -67.72
C VAL A 320 102.21 67.07 -68.21
N GLY A 321 101.51 67.96 -67.52
CA GLY A 321 101.50 69.40 -67.80
C GLY A 321 102.89 70.02 -67.70
N ALA A 322 103.62 69.75 -66.60
CA ALA A 322 104.98 70.24 -66.42
C ALA A 322 105.96 69.71 -67.48
N ALA A 323 105.86 68.42 -67.84
CA ALA A 323 106.67 67.85 -68.92
C ALA A 323 106.32 68.45 -70.30
N ALA A 324 105.05 68.79 -70.55
CA ALA A 324 104.64 69.47 -71.77
C ALA A 324 105.24 70.88 -71.85
N ASP A 325 105.24 71.63 -70.74
CA ASP A 325 105.87 72.95 -70.65
C ASP A 325 107.39 72.88 -70.84
N GLU A 326 108.08 71.89 -70.26
CA GLU A 326 109.50 71.64 -70.48
C GLU A 326 109.81 71.31 -71.95
N THR A 327 109.01 70.48 -72.61
CA THR A 327 109.18 70.21 -74.05
C THR A 327 108.88 71.44 -74.92
N GLY A 328 107.99 72.33 -74.47
CA GLY A 328 107.74 73.64 -75.08
C GLY A 328 108.97 74.55 -74.99
N ALA A 329 109.57 74.65 -73.80
CA ALA A 329 110.78 75.43 -73.55
C ALA A 329 111.97 74.92 -74.39
N LEU A 330 112.21 73.61 -74.41
CA LEU A 330 113.28 73.00 -75.20
C LEU A 330 113.10 73.18 -76.72
N ARG A 331 111.87 73.23 -77.22
CA ARG A 331 111.60 73.59 -78.64
C ARG A 331 111.89 75.06 -78.91
N GLY A 332 111.58 75.95 -77.97
CA GLY A 332 111.95 77.36 -78.04
C GLY A 332 113.46 77.55 -78.14
N ASP A 333 114.21 76.86 -77.29
CA ASP A 333 115.68 76.91 -77.28
C ASP A 333 116.29 76.32 -78.57
N LEU A 334 115.73 75.22 -79.10
CA LEU A 334 116.14 74.66 -80.39
C LEU A 334 115.85 75.58 -81.57
N ALA A 335 114.78 76.38 -81.52
CA ALA A 335 114.48 77.38 -82.54
C ALA A 335 115.47 78.55 -82.48
N ALA A 336 115.82 79.01 -81.27
CA ALA A 336 116.83 80.06 -81.07
C ALA A 336 118.21 79.62 -81.57
N LEU A 337 118.66 78.41 -81.20
CA LEU A 337 119.94 77.85 -81.64
C LEU A 337 120.01 77.65 -83.16
N ARG A 338 118.89 77.31 -83.82
CA ARG A 338 118.81 77.26 -85.29
C ARG A 338 118.92 78.65 -85.93
N GLY A 339 118.36 79.67 -85.30
CA GLY A 339 118.52 81.07 -85.72
C GLY A 339 119.96 81.55 -85.63
N ASP A 340 120.66 81.19 -84.55
CA ASP A 340 122.07 81.55 -84.35
C ASP A 340 123.00 80.81 -85.31
N LEU A 341 122.72 79.54 -85.63
CA LEU A 341 123.45 78.78 -86.64
C LEU A 341 123.28 79.37 -88.04
N ALA A 342 122.09 79.85 -88.40
CA ALA A 342 121.84 80.51 -89.68
C ALA A 342 122.58 81.85 -89.81
N ARG A 343 122.64 82.64 -88.71
CA ARG A 343 123.46 83.88 -88.66
C ARG A 343 124.95 83.59 -88.79
N LEU A 344 125.47 82.62 -88.04
CA LEU A 344 126.88 82.22 -88.12
C LEU A 344 127.24 81.66 -89.50
N GLN A 345 126.33 80.96 -90.18
CA GLN A 345 126.55 80.52 -91.57
C GLN A 345 126.59 81.70 -92.55
N HIS A 346 125.78 82.74 -92.35
CA HIS A 346 125.83 83.95 -93.17
C HIS A 346 127.13 84.73 -92.96
N ASP A 347 127.57 84.91 -91.71
CA ASP A 347 128.83 85.60 -91.38
C ASP A 347 130.06 84.85 -91.93
N LEU A 348 130.01 83.52 -91.98
CA LEU A 348 131.08 82.68 -92.55
C LEU A 348 131.11 82.73 -94.08
N ALA A 349 129.97 82.96 -94.73
CA ALA A 349 129.90 83.19 -96.18
C ALA A 349 130.47 84.58 -96.56
N VAL A 350 130.10 85.62 -95.80
CA VAL A 350 130.58 87.00 -96.03
C VAL A 350 132.09 87.13 -95.76
N THR A 351 132.62 86.44 -94.75
CA THR A 351 134.07 86.43 -94.46
C THR A 351 134.89 85.62 -95.48
N LYS A 352 134.28 84.64 -96.16
CA LYS A 352 134.92 83.92 -97.27
C LYS A 352 134.96 84.78 -98.54
N GLU A 353 133.89 85.49 -98.87
CA GLU A 353 133.87 86.38 -100.04
C GLU A 353 134.79 87.60 -99.88
N GLN A 354 135.01 88.09 -98.65
CA GLN A 354 135.98 89.16 -98.38
C GLN A 354 137.46 88.70 -98.46
N LEU A 355 137.74 87.38 -98.41
CA LEU A 355 139.11 86.85 -98.40
C LEU A 355 139.70 86.62 -99.80
N ASP A 356 138.87 86.44 -100.83
CA ASP A 356 139.32 86.14 -102.20
C ASP A 356 139.75 87.38 -103.01
N TRP A 357 139.59 88.59 -102.47
CA TRP A 357 139.87 89.86 -103.16
C TRP A 357 141.29 90.42 -102.92
N TRP A 358 142.20 89.66 -102.30
CA TRP A 358 143.55 90.16 -101.95
C TRP A 358 144.69 89.59 -102.81
N PRO A 359 145.58 90.44 -103.39
CA PRO A 359 146.69 90.00 -104.26
C PRO A 359 147.93 89.51 -103.48
N ARG A 360 148.94 89.03 -104.22
CA ARG A 360 150.13 88.29 -103.76
C ARG A 360 151.27 89.01 -102.99
N PRO A 361 151.29 90.29 -102.55
CA PRO A 361 152.34 90.76 -101.65
C PRO A 361 151.99 90.44 -100.18
N LEU A 362 151.98 89.13 -99.91
CA LEU A 362 152.48 88.51 -98.69
C LEU A 362 151.65 88.65 -97.40
N THR A 363 150.53 87.92 -97.43
CA THR A 363 150.02 87.04 -96.35
C THR A 363 151.10 86.15 -95.67
N LYS A 364 152.36 86.17 -96.13
CA LYS A 364 153.53 85.63 -95.40
C LYS A 364 153.86 86.43 -94.12
N MET A 365 153.22 87.57 -93.86
CA MET A 365 153.38 88.37 -92.62
C MET A 365 152.41 88.04 -91.47
N LEU A 366 151.37 87.22 -91.67
CA LEU A 366 150.55 86.71 -90.55
C LEU A 366 151.24 85.56 -89.78
N GLY A 367 152.49 85.25 -90.15
CA GLY A 367 153.42 84.35 -89.46
C GLY A 367 154.03 84.90 -88.16
N ALA A 368 153.69 86.12 -87.72
CA ALA A 368 154.19 86.69 -86.45
C ALA A 368 153.10 86.98 -85.38
N ALA A 369 151.80 86.86 -85.71
CA ALA A 369 150.69 87.14 -84.78
C ALA A 369 149.92 85.89 -84.32
N ARG A 370 150.20 84.72 -84.91
CA ARG A 370 149.53 83.44 -84.56
C ARG A 370 150.06 82.81 -83.26
N SER A 371 151.14 83.35 -82.69
CA SER A 371 151.78 82.91 -81.45
C SER A 371 151.15 83.49 -80.18
N TRP A 372 150.18 84.42 -80.26
CA TRP A 372 149.59 85.09 -79.08
C TRP A 372 148.05 84.96 -78.97
N PHE A 373 147.37 84.34 -79.92
CA PHE A 373 145.90 84.10 -79.88
C PHE A 373 145.50 82.62 -80.04
N ARG A 374 146.45 81.68 -79.90
CA ARG A 374 146.15 80.24 -79.89
C ARG A 374 146.41 79.52 -78.56
N ASN A 375 146.56 80.30 -77.48
CA ASN A 375 146.35 79.95 -76.07
C ASN A 375 146.68 81.20 -75.21
N PRO A 376 146.20 81.37 -73.96
CA PRO A 376 145.59 80.37 -73.06
C PRO A 376 144.35 80.92 -72.30
N LYS A 377 143.74 80.12 -71.42
CA LYS A 377 142.69 80.44 -70.42
C LYS A 377 141.28 79.99 -70.79
N ALA A 378 140.87 78.91 -70.16
CA ALA A 378 139.67 78.90 -69.32
C ALA A 378 139.98 77.88 -68.22
N VAL A 379 140.87 78.25 -67.29
CA VAL A 379 140.50 78.50 -65.88
C VAL A 379 139.79 77.28 -65.27
N PRO A 380 140.32 76.70 -64.20
CA PRO A 380 141.53 75.89 -64.10
C PRO A 380 141.17 74.43 -63.74
N GLU A 381 142.20 73.60 -63.55
CA GLU A 381 142.18 72.34 -62.78
C GLU A 381 141.33 71.21 -63.38
N ALA A 382 141.89 70.29 -64.19
CA ALA A 382 142.94 69.37 -63.79
C ALA A 382 142.78 68.92 -62.33
N ILE A 383 142.12 67.78 -62.12
CA ILE A 383 142.72 66.55 -61.55
C ILE A 383 141.60 65.52 -61.28
N ILE A 384 141.86 64.28 -61.74
CA ILE A 384 141.16 63.00 -61.45
C ILE A 384 139.85 62.75 -62.24
N TRP A 385 139.87 62.10 -63.43
CA TRP A 385 140.07 60.65 -63.68
C TRP A 385 139.07 59.81 -62.87
N THR A 386 138.20 58.94 -63.41
CA THR A 386 138.37 57.99 -64.51
C THR A 386 137.09 57.18 -64.66
N LEU A 387 136.79 56.77 -65.90
CA LEU A 387 136.18 55.47 -66.29
C LEU A 387 134.70 55.26 -65.91
N ILE A 388 133.74 55.09 -66.85
CA ILE A 388 133.52 53.88 -67.68
C ILE A 388 133.52 52.60 -66.80
N PRO A 389 132.61 51.61 -66.96
CA PRO A 389 131.60 51.35 -68.00
C PRO A 389 130.23 51.12 -67.31
N ALA A 390 129.18 50.47 -67.80
CA ALA A 390 128.79 49.71 -68.97
C ALA A 390 127.25 49.73 -68.88
N ARG A 391 126.50 49.96 -69.96
CA ARG A 391 126.18 48.91 -70.94
C ARG A 391 125.50 47.68 -70.32
N HIS A 392 124.39 47.34 -70.95
CA HIS A 392 123.84 46.01 -71.20
C HIS A 392 122.80 45.54 -70.18
N GLY A 393 121.64 45.05 -70.59
CA GLY A 393 121.15 44.67 -71.91
C GLY A 393 119.89 43.82 -71.70
N ILE A 394 119.57 42.97 -72.68
CA ILE A 394 118.62 41.85 -72.61
C ILE A 394 117.18 42.30 -72.95
N PRO A 395 116.45 41.58 -73.83
CA PRO A 395 116.41 41.82 -75.28
C PRO A 395 115.08 42.39 -75.78
#